data_AF-A0A930STF3-F1
#
_entry.id   AF-A0A930STF3-F1
#
_cell.length_a   1.000
_cell.length_b   1.000
_cell.length_c   1.000
_cell.angle_alpha   90.00
_cell.angle_beta   90.00
_cell.angle_gamma   90.00
#
_symmetry.space_group_name_H-M   'P 1'
#
loop_
_entity.id
_entity.type
_entity.pdbx_description
1 polymer ?
#
loop_
_entity_poly.entity_id
_entity_poly.type
_entity_poly.pdbx_seq_one_letter_code
_entity_poly.pdbx_strand_id
1 'polypeptide(L)'
;MGITLQLACVLPLAAQTLPDLKPGQVVYDLSESLSADYLRLTESQLARYPFAVRVVYLPQTTGVNLGQYAAKLFRHWDLPQDSLLLVVALDRRKMGVHAGSELKTLLAEEPQPEQDLHQPTPIPGVTPDPTLPLDVSSEFDHLELIPQAVNQIADAMREGPDKRQPSGEPMANEDTMQIEQESNPRPRRQQTLDRSTWLLILGVFLLMGLAVGGFYGFRLWRRWHQTRELIDRYSLQGQVVYEQLEAVYADLEAVMPDFHGYLGETEKTLGLFLKSMHSLQSEYETIFDAFDAEIKALGGQRDDREAAIDFFRELELKLEEGKQLHEQAFQVLKNLKDVRQSNQQLFAVSDQKRQAFSQELSEMRKLNPLLKLKRIQLVYQQRLQELQRLEKQNERDPLGVEKALKDWRKQLSRLEQETRSLPHLWQQFNQDLKQRIQDLRKRVEKQGSPAQRQALEEIEKLHRTLLQATQEGDVSQLNRWNERFTQKLQALEAEV
;
A
#
# COMPACT_ATOMS: atom_id res chain seq x y z
N MET A 1 5.72 53.07 2.09
CA MET A 1 5.67 51.60 2.16
C MET A 1 4.54 51.15 1.25
N GLY A 2 4.87 50.75 0.01
CA GLY A 2 3.90 50.32 -0.98
C GLY A 2 3.72 48.80 -0.92
N ILE A 3 2.48 48.35 -0.79
CA ILE A 3 2.11 46.94 -0.86
C ILE A 3 1.94 46.61 -2.35
N THR A 4 2.88 45.86 -2.91
CA THR A 4 2.75 45.24 -4.23
C THR A 4 1.87 44.01 -4.11
N LEU A 5 0.63 44.09 -4.59
CA LEU A 5 -0.22 42.94 -4.88
C LEU A 5 0.42 42.15 -6.03
N GLN A 6 1.01 40.98 -5.74
CA GLN A 6 1.31 40.00 -6.77
C GLN A 6 0.00 39.28 -7.12
N LEU A 7 -0.60 39.67 -8.25
CA LEU A 7 -1.57 38.83 -8.94
C LEU A 7 -0.85 37.55 -9.37
N ALA A 8 -1.12 36.44 -8.69
CA ALA A 8 -0.77 35.12 -9.19
C ALA A 8 -1.61 34.87 -10.45
N CYS A 9 -0.95 34.83 -11.60
CA CYS A 9 -1.53 34.31 -12.83
C CYS A 9 -1.81 32.83 -12.62
N VAL A 10 -3.07 32.47 -12.39
CA VAL A 10 -3.55 31.10 -12.53
C VAL A 10 -3.53 30.81 -14.02
N LEU A 11 -2.51 30.09 -14.48
CA LEU A 11 -2.53 29.48 -15.82
C LEU A 11 -3.71 28.50 -15.85
N PRO A 12 -4.55 28.52 -16.90
CA PRO A 12 -5.55 27.47 -17.06
C PRO A 12 -4.83 26.13 -17.20
N LEU A 13 -5.32 25.09 -16.49
CA LEU A 13 -4.99 23.71 -16.83
C LEU A 13 -5.26 23.55 -18.32
N ALA A 14 -4.19 23.42 -19.12
CA ALA A 14 -4.33 23.12 -20.52
C ALA A 14 -5.03 21.76 -20.61
N ALA A 15 -6.26 21.76 -21.15
CA ALA A 15 -6.89 20.54 -21.62
C ALA A 15 -5.86 19.84 -22.52
N GLN A 16 -5.38 18.68 -22.09
CA GLN A 16 -4.40 17.91 -22.85
C GLN A 16 -5.09 17.48 -24.14
N THR A 17 -4.78 18.16 -25.23
CA THR A 17 -5.28 17.80 -26.56
C THR A 17 -4.76 16.42 -26.89
N LEU A 18 -5.66 15.44 -27.00
CA LEU A 18 -5.30 14.10 -27.42
C LEU A 18 -4.82 14.18 -28.89
N PRO A 19 -3.71 13.52 -29.23
CA PRO A 19 -3.16 13.53 -30.59
C PRO A 19 -4.06 12.75 -31.56
N ASP A 20 -4.20 13.22 -32.81
CA ASP A 20 -4.91 12.48 -33.85
C ASP A 20 -4.09 11.29 -34.39
N LEU A 21 -4.78 10.20 -34.74
CA LEU A 21 -4.16 8.98 -35.27
C LEU A 21 -3.69 9.18 -36.72
N LYS A 22 -2.42 8.86 -37.01
CA LYS A 22 -1.93 8.77 -38.39
C LYS A 22 -2.12 7.33 -38.90
N PRO A 23 -2.80 7.13 -40.05
CA PRO A 23 -3.08 5.78 -40.55
C PRO A 23 -1.78 5.02 -40.81
N GLY A 24 -1.70 3.79 -40.28
CA GLY A 24 -0.56 2.88 -40.45
C GLY A 24 0.64 3.11 -39.50
N GLN A 25 0.62 4.15 -38.67
CA GLN A 25 1.72 4.41 -37.73
C GLN A 25 1.52 3.65 -36.41
N VAL A 26 2.56 2.93 -36.00
CA VAL A 26 2.58 2.06 -34.80
C VAL A 26 3.24 2.75 -33.61
N VAL A 27 4.25 3.59 -33.87
CA VAL A 27 5.02 4.31 -32.84
C VAL A 27 4.82 5.82 -33.01
N TYR A 28 4.38 6.49 -31.95
CA TYR A 28 4.13 7.93 -31.92
C TYR A 28 5.13 8.61 -30.98
N ASP A 29 6.01 9.45 -31.53
CA ASP A 29 6.87 10.31 -30.74
C ASP A 29 6.27 11.71 -30.64
N LEU A 30 5.59 12.01 -29.53
CA LEU A 30 5.06 13.35 -29.25
C LEU A 30 6.09 14.23 -28.54
N SER A 31 7.24 13.67 -28.21
CA SER A 31 8.35 14.41 -27.59
C SER A 31 9.28 15.06 -28.61
N GLU A 32 9.27 14.55 -29.84
CA GLU A 32 10.22 14.89 -30.92
C GLU A 32 11.70 14.79 -30.50
N SER A 33 11.96 14.03 -29.42
CA SER A 33 13.29 13.91 -28.81
C SER A 33 13.99 12.61 -29.19
N LEU A 34 13.26 11.67 -29.80
CA LEU A 34 13.78 10.37 -30.18
C LEU A 34 14.33 10.39 -31.61
N SER A 35 15.43 9.66 -31.83
CA SER A 35 16.03 9.57 -33.17
C SER A 35 15.18 8.72 -34.12
N ALA A 36 15.24 9.01 -35.42
CA ALA A 36 14.50 8.25 -36.44
C ALA A 36 14.91 6.76 -36.48
N ASP A 37 16.18 6.45 -36.20
CA ASP A 37 16.69 5.08 -36.15
C ASP A 37 16.11 4.31 -34.95
N TYR A 38 15.98 4.99 -33.81
CA TYR A 38 15.34 4.44 -32.61
C TYR A 38 13.87 4.08 -32.87
N LEU A 39 13.10 5.01 -33.46
CA LEU A 39 11.68 4.79 -33.76
C LEU A 39 11.47 3.62 -34.74
N ARG A 40 12.31 3.54 -35.77
CA ARG A 40 12.31 2.41 -36.73
C ARG A 40 12.62 1.08 -36.07
N LEU A 41 13.59 1.06 -35.15
CA LEU A 41 13.95 -0.15 -34.41
C LEU A 41 12.77 -0.62 -33.56
N THR A 42 12.15 0.27 -32.78
CA THR A 42 10.97 -0.05 -31.97
C THR A 42 9.82 -0.57 -32.85
N GLU A 43 9.50 0.10 -33.95
CA GLU A 43 8.44 -0.34 -34.87
C GLU A 43 8.70 -1.75 -35.44
N SER A 44 9.95 -2.04 -35.82
CA SER A 44 10.34 -3.37 -36.31
C SER A 44 10.26 -4.49 -35.26
N GLN A 45 10.38 -4.14 -33.97
CA GLN A 45 10.25 -5.08 -32.86
C GLN A 45 8.77 -5.34 -32.56
N LEU A 46 7.94 -4.29 -32.54
CA LEU A 46 6.50 -4.40 -32.28
C LEU A 46 5.76 -5.20 -33.36
N ALA A 47 6.22 -5.15 -34.61
CA ALA A 47 5.63 -5.92 -35.71
C ALA A 47 5.75 -7.45 -35.56
N ARG A 48 6.50 -7.95 -34.57
CA ARG A 48 6.73 -9.39 -34.34
C ARG A 48 5.66 -10.06 -33.48
N TYR A 49 4.79 -9.29 -32.84
CA TYR A 49 3.78 -9.81 -31.93
C TYR A 49 2.51 -10.25 -32.69
N PRO A 50 1.78 -11.27 -32.19
CA PRO A 50 0.60 -11.80 -32.87
C PRO A 50 -0.65 -10.91 -32.72
N PHE A 51 -0.52 -9.76 -32.06
CA PHE A 51 -1.56 -8.78 -31.80
C PHE A 51 -1.03 -7.37 -32.08
N ALA A 52 -1.93 -6.41 -32.29
CA ALA A 52 -1.53 -5.05 -32.60
C ALA A 52 -0.98 -4.35 -31.34
N VAL A 53 0.27 -3.89 -31.39
CA VAL A 53 0.90 -3.17 -30.29
C VAL A 53 1.28 -1.77 -30.73
N ARG A 54 0.83 -0.75 -30.01
CA ARG A 54 1.11 0.67 -30.30
C ARG A 54 1.84 1.32 -29.13
N VAL A 55 2.77 2.21 -29.43
CA VAL A 55 3.57 2.92 -28.42
C VAL A 55 3.49 4.43 -28.63
N VAL A 56 3.31 5.18 -27.54
CA VAL A 56 3.23 6.64 -27.54
C VAL A 56 4.23 7.20 -26.54
N TYR A 57 5.15 8.05 -27.00
CA TYR A 57 6.14 8.72 -26.15
C TYR A 57 5.70 10.15 -25.83
N LEU A 58 5.70 10.51 -24.55
CA LEU A 58 5.31 11.82 -24.04
C LEU A 58 6.53 12.58 -23.47
N PRO A 59 6.68 13.88 -23.79
CA PRO A 59 7.81 14.69 -23.32
C PRO A 59 7.70 15.11 -21.85
N GLN A 60 6.49 15.46 -21.38
CA GLN A 60 6.23 15.94 -20.03
C GLN A 60 4.90 15.36 -19.54
N THR A 61 4.93 14.74 -18.37
CA THR A 61 3.79 14.00 -17.84
C THR A 61 3.55 14.25 -16.36
N THR A 62 4.02 15.39 -15.85
CA THR A 62 3.80 15.84 -14.47
C THR A 62 2.31 15.85 -14.15
N GLY A 63 1.89 15.02 -13.18
CA GLY A 63 0.50 14.92 -12.74
C GLY A 63 -0.43 14.12 -13.68
N VAL A 64 0.11 13.42 -14.69
CA VAL A 64 -0.69 12.55 -15.57
C VAL A 64 -0.64 11.12 -15.03
N ASN A 65 -1.77 10.43 -14.88
CA ASN A 65 -1.76 8.98 -14.69
C ASN A 65 -1.59 8.30 -16.06
N LEU A 66 -0.50 7.55 -16.27
CA LEU A 66 -0.20 6.98 -17.60
C LEU A 66 -1.13 5.85 -18.00
N GLY A 67 -1.62 5.05 -17.06
CA GLY A 67 -2.57 3.98 -17.34
C GLY A 67 -3.92 4.55 -17.78
N GLN A 68 -4.41 5.58 -17.08
CA GLN A 68 -5.62 6.30 -17.47
C GLN A 68 -5.44 7.07 -18.78
N TYR A 69 -4.28 7.70 -18.99
CA TYR A 69 -4.00 8.36 -20.26
C TYR A 69 -3.96 7.35 -21.41
N ALA A 70 -3.35 6.18 -21.20
CA ALA A 70 -3.39 5.07 -22.15
C ALA A 70 -4.84 4.62 -22.40
N ALA A 71 -5.66 4.41 -21.37
CA ALA A 71 -7.06 4.04 -21.53
C ALA A 71 -7.88 5.09 -22.31
N LYS A 72 -7.74 6.38 -21.95
CA LYS A 72 -8.41 7.50 -22.63
C LYS A 72 -7.97 7.58 -24.10
N LEU A 73 -6.67 7.41 -24.36
CA LEU A 73 -6.12 7.45 -25.71
C LEU A 73 -6.54 6.23 -26.54
N PHE A 74 -6.59 5.04 -25.93
CA PHE A 74 -7.07 3.80 -26.55
C PHE A 74 -8.52 3.95 -27.03
N ARG A 75 -9.39 4.51 -26.18
CA ARG A 75 -10.79 4.83 -26.52
C ARG A 75 -10.89 5.92 -27.59
N HIS A 76 -10.12 6.99 -27.44
CA HIS A 76 -10.12 8.12 -28.38
C HIS A 76 -9.70 7.69 -29.80
N TRP A 77 -8.78 6.74 -29.89
CA TRP A 77 -8.25 6.19 -31.13
C TRP A 77 -9.06 5.03 -31.70
N ASP A 78 -10.14 4.63 -31.03
CA ASP A 78 -10.98 3.48 -31.40
C ASP A 78 -10.12 2.24 -31.71
N LEU A 79 -9.19 1.94 -30.80
CA LEU A 79 -8.27 0.83 -31.01
C LEU A 79 -8.99 -0.53 -30.90
N PRO A 80 -8.59 -1.54 -31.69
CA PRO A 80 -9.18 -2.88 -31.64
C PRO A 80 -9.08 -3.50 -30.24
N GLN A 81 -10.10 -4.27 -29.83
CA GLN A 81 -10.14 -4.89 -28.49
C GLN A 81 -9.08 -6.00 -28.27
N ASP A 82 -8.48 -6.49 -29.34
CA ASP A 82 -7.34 -7.42 -29.37
C ASP A 82 -5.98 -6.70 -29.44
N SER A 83 -5.93 -5.40 -29.12
CA SER A 83 -4.70 -4.59 -29.22
C SER A 83 -4.18 -4.10 -27.86
N LEU A 84 -2.92 -3.68 -27.86
CA LEU A 84 -2.20 -3.16 -26.70
C LEU A 84 -1.67 -1.76 -27.00
N LEU A 85 -1.89 -0.83 -26.07
CA LEU A 85 -1.33 0.53 -26.13
C LEU A 85 -0.40 0.76 -24.94
N LEU A 86 0.83 1.18 -25.23
CA LEU A 86 1.81 1.59 -24.24
C LEU A 86 2.06 3.09 -24.34
N VAL A 87 2.00 3.77 -23.21
CA VAL A 87 2.30 5.20 -23.10
C VAL A 87 3.55 5.36 -22.24
N VAL A 88 4.60 5.92 -22.82
CA VAL A 88 5.91 6.10 -22.19
C VAL A 88 6.12 7.55 -21.83
N ALA A 89 6.34 7.82 -20.54
CA ALA A 89 6.75 9.12 -20.04
C ALA A 89 8.28 9.23 -20.01
N LEU A 90 8.85 10.07 -20.87
CA LEU A 90 10.31 10.25 -20.94
C LEU A 90 10.87 11.00 -19.73
N ASP A 91 10.10 11.91 -19.14
CA ASP A 91 10.51 12.75 -18.01
C ASP A 91 10.64 11.99 -16.69
N ARG A 92 9.71 11.09 -16.40
CA ARG A 92 9.71 10.27 -15.17
C ARG A 92 10.09 8.81 -15.40
N ARG A 93 10.42 8.43 -16.64
CA ARG A 93 10.78 7.06 -17.05
C ARG A 93 9.75 6.01 -16.64
N LYS A 94 8.46 6.36 -16.68
CA LYS A 94 7.36 5.44 -16.37
C LYS A 94 6.63 5.04 -17.63
N MET A 95 5.92 3.91 -17.56
CA MET A 95 5.06 3.44 -18.65
C MET A 95 3.68 3.12 -18.11
N GLY A 96 2.65 3.57 -18.83
CA GLY A 96 1.29 3.09 -18.67
C GLY A 96 0.98 2.10 -19.77
N VAL A 97 0.28 1.03 -19.43
CA VAL A 97 -0.12 -0.02 -20.36
C VAL A 97 -1.63 -0.15 -20.32
N HIS A 98 -2.25 -0.25 -21.48
CA HIS A 98 -3.68 -0.55 -21.60
C HIS A 98 -3.89 -1.60 -22.68
N ALA A 99 -4.45 -2.73 -22.28
CA ALA A 99 -4.89 -3.80 -23.17
C ALA A 99 -6.40 -3.68 -23.44
N GLY A 100 -6.82 -3.96 -24.67
CA GLY A 100 -8.23 -4.05 -25.02
C GLY A 100 -8.92 -5.23 -24.32
N SER A 101 -10.26 -5.22 -24.31
CA SER A 101 -11.05 -6.16 -23.51
C SER A 101 -10.82 -7.62 -23.90
N GLU A 102 -10.70 -7.94 -25.19
CA GLU A 102 -10.45 -9.32 -25.64
C GLU A 102 -9.09 -9.81 -25.18
N LEU A 103 -8.06 -8.94 -25.26
CA LEU A 103 -6.72 -9.25 -24.78
C LEU A 103 -6.69 -9.40 -23.25
N LYS A 104 -7.43 -8.56 -22.52
CA LYS A 104 -7.60 -8.68 -21.06
C LYS A 104 -8.30 -9.98 -20.66
N THR A 105 -9.34 -10.40 -21.36
CA THR A 105 -10.04 -11.67 -21.07
C THR A 105 -9.13 -12.86 -21.30
N LEU A 106 -8.35 -12.85 -22.38
CA LEU A 106 -7.34 -13.88 -22.65
C LEU A 106 -6.24 -13.95 -21.57
N LEU A 107 -5.91 -12.81 -20.95
CA LEU A 107 -4.96 -12.74 -19.82
C LEU A 107 -5.59 -13.15 -18.47
N ALA A 108 -6.90 -12.94 -18.29
CA ALA A 108 -7.60 -13.24 -17.05
C ALA A 108 -8.02 -14.72 -16.89
N GLU A 109 -8.06 -15.50 -17.97
CA GLU A 109 -8.45 -16.92 -17.97
C GLU A 109 -7.32 -17.89 -17.54
N GLU A 110 -6.24 -17.40 -16.91
CA GLU A 110 -5.17 -18.24 -16.37
C GLU A 110 -5.61 -18.92 -15.06
N PRO A 111 -5.67 -20.27 -14.97
CA PRO A 111 -6.03 -20.94 -13.73
C PRO A 111 -4.82 -20.95 -12.78
N GLN A 112 -4.94 -20.28 -11.64
CA GLN A 112 -4.03 -20.50 -10.52
C GLN A 112 -4.11 -21.98 -10.09
N PRO A 113 -3.01 -22.74 -10.05
CA PRO A 113 -3.04 -24.06 -9.43
C PRO A 113 -3.25 -23.87 -7.91
N GLU A 114 -4.38 -24.35 -7.40
CA GLU A 114 -4.59 -24.59 -5.96
C GLU A 114 -3.47 -25.51 -5.44
N GLN A 115 -2.51 -24.94 -4.71
CA GLN A 115 -1.56 -25.73 -3.90
C GLN A 115 -1.93 -25.62 -2.42
N ASP A 116 -2.34 -26.77 -1.91
CA ASP A 116 -2.57 -27.09 -0.50
C ASP A 116 -1.39 -26.71 0.43
N LEU A 117 -1.76 -26.41 1.67
CA LEU A 117 -0.90 -26.07 2.83
C LEU A 117 0.33 -26.98 3.00
N HIS A 118 1.53 -26.36 3.11
CA HIS A 118 2.55 -26.56 4.17
C HIS A 118 3.74 -25.56 4.01
N GLN A 119 4.20 -24.93 5.10
CA GLN A 119 5.30 -23.93 5.23
C GLN A 119 6.74 -24.50 4.99
N PRO A 120 7.85 -23.72 4.93
CA PRO A 120 8.08 -22.28 4.61
C PRO A 120 9.21 -21.99 3.54
N THR A 121 9.10 -20.82 2.85
CA THR A 121 10.09 -19.97 2.07
C THR A 121 11.45 -20.53 1.55
N PRO A 122 11.93 -20.12 0.34
CA PRO A 122 12.15 -18.70 -0.02
C PRO A 122 11.73 -18.25 -1.44
N ILE A 123 11.53 -16.92 -1.57
CA ILE A 123 11.28 -16.10 -2.77
C ILE A 123 12.39 -16.32 -3.82
N PRO A 124 12.10 -16.54 -5.13
CA PRO A 124 11.97 -15.44 -6.09
C PRO A 124 10.94 -15.67 -7.23
N GLY A 125 10.12 -14.66 -7.53
CA GLY A 125 9.22 -14.69 -8.68
C GLY A 125 7.92 -13.94 -8.40
N VAL A 126 7.98 -12.61 -8.48
CA VAL A 126 6.76 -11.80 -8.61
C VAL A 126 6.42 -11.82 -10.09
N THR A 127 5.36 -12.54 -10.46
CA THR A 127 4.68 -12.32 -11.74
C THR A 127 4.02 -10.94 -11.66
N PRO A 128 4.35 -10.00 -12.55
CA PRO A 128 3.72 -8.69 -12.55
C PRO A 128 2.31 -8.79 -13.13
N ASP A 129 1.36 -8.17 -12.43
CA ASP A 129 -0.02 -7.93 -12.86
C ASP A 129 -0.01 -6.98 -14.09
N PRO A 130 -0.62 -7.34 -15.25
CA PRO A 130 -0.48 -6.62 -16.52
C PRO A 130 -1.08 -5.20 -16.57
N THR A 131 -1.70 -4.71 -15.49
CA THR A 131 -2.33 -3.37 -15.42
C THR A 131 -1.56 -2.36 -14.56
N LEU A 132 -0.53 -2.78 -13.81
CA LEU A 132 0.22 -1.89 -12.92
C LEU A 132 1.30 -1.07 -13.66
N PRO A 133 1.53 0.20 -13.27
CA PRO A 133 2.67 0.96 -13.76
C PRO A 133 3.98 0.35 -13.25
N LEU A 134 4.80 -0.18 -14.18
CA LEU A 134 6.15 -0.68 -13.89
C LEU A 134 7.06 0.48 -13.45
N ASP A 135 7.50 0.45 -12.20
CA ASP A 135 8.49 1.40 -11.65
C ASP A 135 9.90 1.02 -12.15
N VAL A 136 10.55 1.95 -12.88
CA VAL A 136 11.83 1.69 -13.56
C VAL A 136 12.98 2.24 -12.73
N SER A 137 13.91 1.37 -12.31
CA SER A 137 15.18 1.80 -11.71
C SER A 137 16.07 2.52 -12.73
N SER A 138 16.98 3.38 -12.29
CA SER A 138 17.78 4.30 -13.13
C SER A 138 18.70 3.64 -14.18
N GLU A 139 18.78 2.31 -14.25
CA GLU A 139 19.77 1.54 -15.02
C GLU A 139 19.25 0.94 -16.35
N PHE A 140 17.95 0.97 -16.65
CA PHE A 140 17.38 0.34 -17.86
C PHE A 140 16.94 1.33 -18.95
N ASP A 141 17.27 1.02 -20.20
CA ASP A 141 16.88 1.76 -21.41
C ASP A 141 15.47 1.32 -21.88
N HIS A 142 14.66 2.27 -22.37
CA HIS A 142 13.27 2.03 -22.79
C HIS A 142 13.18 1.01 -23.94
N LEU A 143 14.27 0.82 -24.71
CA LEU A 143 14.42 -0.21 -25.74
C LEU A 143 14.41 -1.64 -25.21
N GLU A 144 14.79 -1.86 -23.97
CA GLU A 144 14.75 -3.19 -23.35
C GLU A 144 13.40 -3.46 -22.69
N LEU A 145 12.75 -2.41 -22.18
CA LEU A 145 11.52 -2.50 -21.40
C LEU A 145 10.26 -2.72 -22.24
N ILE A 146 10.16 -2.08 -23.41
CA ILE A 146 9.00 -2.28 -24.31
C ILE A 146 8.93 -3.74 -24.76
N PRO A 147 10.01 -4.36 -25.30
CA PRO A 147 9.99 -5.77 -25.61
C PRO A 147 9.71 -6.64 -24.39
N GLN A 148 10.17 -6.27 -23.19
CA GLN A 148 9.93 -7.06 -21.97
C GLN A 148 8.47 -7.06 -21.54
N ALA A 149 7.82 -5.89 -21.49
CA ALA A 149 6.41 -5.75 -21.15
C ALA A 149 5.52 -6.46 -22.20
N VAL A 150 5.87 -6.34 -23.48
CA VAL A 150 5.10 -6.98 -24.55
C VAL A 150 5.38 -8.49 -24.62
N ASN A 151 6.61 -8.95 -24.33
CA ASN A 151 6.93 -10.38 -24.22
C ASN A 151 6.23 -11.03 -23.03
N GLN A 152 6.14 -10.38 -21.88
CA GLN A 152 5.38 -10.91 -20.74
C GLN A 152 3.92 -11.18 -21.11
N ILE A 153 3.30 -10.25 -21.83
CA ILE A 153 1.93 -10.40 -22.34
C ILE A 153 1.86 -11.47 -23.43
N ALA A 154 2.84 -11.51 -24.36
CA ALA A 154 2.85 -12.48 -25.46
C ALA A 154 3.16 -13.92 -25.00
N ASP A 155 3.98 -14.09 -23.97
CA ASP A 155 4.32 -15.39 -23.39
C ASP A 155 3.14 -15.93 -22.58
N ALA A 156 2.44 -15.08 -21.82
CA ALA A 156 1.17 -15.45 -21.16
C ALA A 156 0.12 -15.96 -22.17
N MET A 157 0.08 -15.41 -23.39
CA MET A 157 -0.82 -15.89 -24.45
C MET A 157 -0.34 -17.18 -25.15
N ARG A 158 0.95 -17.52 -25.09
CA ARG A 158 1.50 -18.74 -25.74
C ARG A 158 1.29 -20.00 -24.90
N GLU A 159 1.07 -19.86 -23.60
CA GLU A 159 0.86 -20.99 -22.67
C GLU A 159 -0.61 -21.46 -22.57
N GLY A 160 -1.49 -20.96 -23.46
CA GLY A 160 -2.91 -21.35 -23.54
C GLY A 160 -3.18 -22.77 -24.08
N PRO A 161 -4.36 -23.35 -23.75
CA PRO A 161 -4.57 -24.79 -23.61
C PRO A 161 -4.76 -25.53 -24.95
N ASP A 162 -3.84 -26.45 -25.22
CA ASP A 162 -4.01 -27.46 -26.25
C ASP A 162 -4.98 -28.55 -25.76
N LYS A 163 -6.27 -28.39 -26.09
CA LYS A 163 -7.33 -29.41 -26.29
C LYS A 163 -8.70 -28.91 -25.81
N ARG A 164 -9.64 -28.72 -26.76
CA ARG A 164 -10.90 -29.48 -26.83
C ARG A 164 -11.69 -29.15 -28.11
N GLN A 165 -12.20 -30.22 -28.70
CA GLN A 165 -13.04 -30.28 -29.91
C GLN A 165 -14.47 -29.78 -29.64
N PRO A 166 -15.24 -29.40 -30.69
CA PRO A 166 -16.56 -28.83 -30.57
C PRO A 166 -17.68 -29.87 -30.63
N SER A 167 -18.77 -29.62 -29.93
CA SER A 167 -20.10 -30.19 -30.15
C SER A 167 -21.07 -29.00 -30.09
N GLY A 168 -21.81 -28.61 -31.12
CA GLY A 168 -22.72 -29.42 -31.92
C GLY A 168 -24.14 -28.88 -31.65
N GLU A 169 -24.60 -27.94 -32.47
CA GLU A 169 -26.01 -27.54 -32.67
C GLU A 169 -26.84 -28.70 -33.29
N PRO A 170 -28.15 -28.56 -33.56
CA PRO A 170 -29.26 -27.82 -32.92
C PRO A 170 -30.50 -28.73 -32.75
N MET A 171 -31.65 -28.25 -32.24
CA MET A 171 -32.97 -28.62 -32.79
C MET A 171 -34.10 -27.67 -32.36
N ALA A 172 -34.93 -27.36 -33.36
CA ALA A 172 -36.17 -26.61 -33.33
C ALA A 172 -37.29 -27.36 -32.58
N ASN A 173 -38.33 -26.62 -32.18
CA ASN A 173 -39.71 -27.04 -32.41
C ASN A 173 -40.66 -25.84 -32.35
N GLU A 174 -41.43 -25.67 -33.43
CA GLU A 174 -42.74 -25.04 -33.46
C GLU A 174 -43.70 -25.82 -32.54
N ASP A 175 -44.67 -25.13 -31.94
CA ASP A 175 -46.01 -25.73 -31.91
C ASP A 175 -47.13 -24.69 -31.82
N THR A 176 -48.13 -24.94 -32.65
CA THR A 176 -49.32 -24.13 -32.92
C THR A 176 -50.53 -24.91 -32.40
N MET A 177 -51.41 -24.29 -31.60
CA MET A 177 -52.77 -24.77 -31.37
C MET A 177 -53.69 -23.54 -31.36
N GLN A 178 -54.53 -23.28 -32.37
CA GLN A 178 -55.80 -23.96 -32.73
C GLN A 178 -56.70 -24.25 -31.53
N ILE A 179 -57.72 -23.41 -31.35
CA ILE A 179 -58.93 -23.74 -30.59
C ILE A 179 -60.13 -23.57 -31.51
N GLU A 180 -60.96 -24.62 -31.48
CA GLU A 180 -62.05 -24.98 -32.37
C GLU A 180 -63.24 -24.02 -32.35
N GLN A 181 -63.84 -23.92 -33.54
CA GLN A 181 -65.20 -23.46 -33.76
C GLN A 181 -66.19 -24.55 -33.36
N GLU A 182 -67.21 -24.19 -32.57
CA GLU A 182 -68.46 -24.93 -32.54
C GLU A 182 -69.65 -24.01 -32.81
N SER A 183 -70.42 -24.41 -33.81
CA SER A 183 -71.54 -23.71 -34.42
C SER A 183 -72.87 -24.19 -33.83
N ASN A 184 -73.79 -23.27 -33.53
CA ASN A 184 -75.19 -23.44 -33.97
C ASN A 184 -76.02 -22.13 -33.87
N PRO A 185 -77.05 -21.96 -34.72
CA PRO A 185 -77.62 -20.64 -35.06
C PRO A 185 -79.04 -20.42 -34.49
N ARG A 186 -79.47 -19.14 -34.50
CA ARG A 186 -80.85 -18.60 -34.73
C ARG A 186 -80.98 -17.20 -34.08
N PRO A 187 -81.97 -16.37 -34.47
CA PRO A 187 -82.35 -15.94 -35.80
C PRO A 187 -82.13 -14.42 -35.99
N ARG A 188 -81.94 -14.02 -37.25
CA ARG A 188 -81.91 -12.62 -37.71
C ARG A 188 -83.20 -11.88 -37.32
N ARG A 189 -83.09 -10.89 -36.44
CA ARG A 189 -83.97 -9.71 -36.44
C ARG A 189 -83.23 -8.61 -37.22
N GLN A 190 -83.64 -8.38 -38.46
CA GLN A 190 -83.25 -7.19 -39.20
C GLN A 190 -83.93 -5.99 -38.54
N GLN A 191 -83.22 -5.33 -37.63
CA GLN A 191 -83.48 -3.93 -37.34
C GLN A 191 -82.68 -3.12 -38.37
N THR A 192 -83.40 -2.49 -39.28
CA THR A 192 -82.86 -1.43 -40.13
C THR A 192 -82.44 -0.28 -39.22
N LEU A 193 -81.18 -0.32 -38.77
CA LEU A 193 -80.54 0.80 -38.11
C LEU A 193 -80.45 1.94 -39.12
N ASP A 194 -81.16 3.01 -38.79
CA ASP A 194 -81.17 4.24 -39.54
C ASP A 194 -79.73 4.79 -39.68
N ARG A 195 -79.43 5.40 -40.83
CA ARG A 195 -78.05 5.84 -41.19
C ARG A 195 -77.45 6.79 -40.14
N SER A 196 -78.30 7.50 -39.40
CA SER A 196 -77.91 8.42 -38.33
C SER A 196 -77.35 7.71 -37.09
N THR A 197 -77.87 6.52 -36.75
CA THR A 197 -77.43 5.76 -35.57
C THR A 197 -76.05 5.13 -35.78
N TRP A 198 -75.72 4.72 -37.01
CA TRP A 198 -74.38 4.24 -37.36
C TRP A 198 -73.31 5.33 -37.25
N LEU A 199 -73.64 6.57 -37.63
CA LEU A 199 -72.73 7.71 -37.49
C LEU A 199 -72.48 8.06 -36.01
N LEU A 200 -73.49 7.93 -35.14
CA LEU A 200 -73.33 8.11 -33.70
C LEU A 200 -72.46 7.01 -33.06
N ILE A 201 -72.70 5.74 -33.39
CA ILE A 201 -71.87 4.63 -32.89
C ILE A 201 -70.43 4.78 -33.37
N LEU A 202 -70.23 5.13 -34.65
CA LEU A 202 -68.90 5.40 -35.19
C LEU A 202 -68.23 6.57 -34.46
N GLY A 203 -68.95 7.66 -34.22
CA GLY A 203 -68.45 8.83 -33.49
C GLY A 203 -68.07 8.52 -32.04
N VAL A 204 -68.87 7.72 -31.33
CA VAL A 204 -68.57 7.26 -29.97
C VAL A 204 -67.35 6.34 -29.95
N PHE A 205 -67.22 5.42 -30.91
CA PHE A 205 -66.04 4.56 -31.04
C PHE A 205 -64.77 5.37 -31.35
N LEU A 206 -64.87 6.40 -32.19
CA LEU A 206 -63.77 7.30 -32.51
C LEU A 206 -63.34 8.12 -31.28
N LEU A 207 -64.30 8.64 -30.52
CA LEU A 207 -64.04 9.35 -29.27
C LEU A 207 -63.43 8.44 -28.19
N MET A 208 -63.94 7.21 -28.04
CA MET A 208 -63.37 6.20 -27.15
C MET A 208 -61.95 5.81 -27.59
N GLY A 209 -61.72 5.62 -28.90
CA GLY A 209 -60.40 5.33 -29.45
C GLY A 209 -59.40 6.47 -29.20
N LEU A 210 -59.83 7.73 -29.34
CA LEU A 210 -59.01 8.90 -29.03
C LEU A 210 -58.76 9.05 -27.53
N ALA A 211 -59.75 8.79 -26.68
CA ALA A 211 -59.59 8.84 -25.22
C ALA A 211 -58.65 7.75 -24.71
N VAL A 212 -58.80 6.50 -25.20
CA VAL A 212 -57.92 5.37 -24.88
C VAL A 212 -56.52 5.62 -25.43
N GLY A 213 -56.39 6.04 -26.69
CA GLY A 213 -55.11 6.40 -27.30
C GLY A 213 -54.40 7.54 -26.57
N GLY A 214 -55.15 8.58 -26.17
CA GLY A 214 -54.65 9.68 -25.35
C GLY A 214 -54.22 9.24 -23.95
N PHE A 215 -54.97 8.35 -23.30
CA PHE A 215 -54.60 7.79 -21.99
C PHE A 215 -53.34 6.93 -22.05
N TYR A 216 -53.23 6.04 -23.04
CA TYR A 216 -52.03 5.23 -23.26
C TYR A 216 -50.83 6.10 -23.66
N GLY A 217 -51.03 7.09 -24.55
CA GLY A 217 -50.03 8.06 -24.95
C GLY A 217 -49.52 8.89 -23.78
N PHE A 218 -50.42 9.40 -22.94
CA PHE A 218 -50.06 10.14 -21.72
C PHE A 218 -49.35 9.25 -20.69
N ARG A 219 -49.77 7.99 -20.52
CA ARG A 219 -49.12 7.03 -19.63
C ARG A 219 -47.71 6.67 -20.11
N LEU A 220 -47.53 6.48 -21.42
CA LEU A 220 -46.22 6.27 -22.06
C LEU A 220 -45.34 7.51 -21.93
N TRP A 221 -45.88 8.69 -22.24
CA TRP A 221 -45.17 9.96 -22.10
C TRP A 221 -44.73 10.22 -20.66
N ARG A 222 -45.61 10.00 -19.68
CA ARG A 222 -45.27 10.13 -18.26
C ARG A 222 -44.20 9.14 -17.82
N ARG A 223 -44.29 7.86 -18.22
CA ARG A 223 -43.26 6.85 -17.94
C ARG A 223 -41.92 7.20 -18.59
N TRP A 224 -41.94 7.70 -19.82
CA TRP A 224 -40.76 8.15 -20.54
C TRP A 224 -40.13 9.37 -19.87
N HIS A 225 -40.92 10.34 -19.42
CA HIS A 225 -40.42 11.51 -18.68
C HIS A 225 -39.80 11.12 -17.34
N GLN A 226 -40.46 10.27 -16.56
CA GLN A 226 -39.91 9.77 -15.29
C GLN A 226 -38.62 8.97 -15.50
N THR A 227 -38.55 8.19 -16.58
CA THR A 227 -37.34 7.47 -16.97
C THR A 227 -36.22 8.46 -17.32
N ARG A 228 -36.52 9.49 -18.12
CA ARG A 228 -35.54 10.47 -18.56
C ARG A 228 -35.00 11.31 -17.41
N GLU A 229 -35.85 11.72 -16.48
CA GLU A 229 -35.43 12.42 -15.25
C GLU A 229 -34.53 11.54 -14.36
N LEU A 230 -34.81 10.23 -14.26
CA LEU A 230 -33.94 9.30 -13.52
C LEU A 230 -32.59 9.14 -14.23
N ILE A 231 -32.57 8.97 -15.55
CA ILE A 231 -31.35 8.85 -16.34
C ILE A 231 -30.51 10.13 -16.22
N ASP A 232 -31.12 11.30 -16.41
CA ASP A 232 -30.40 12.58 -16.31
C ASP A 232 -29.85 12.80 -14.89
N ARG A 233 -30.61 12.40 -13.86
CA ARG A 233 -30.15 12.51 -12.46
C ARG A 233 -28.99 11.56 -12.14
N TYR A 234 -29.11 10.27 -12.48
CA TYR A 234 -28.07 9.28 -12.17
C TYR A 234 -26.85 9.38 -13.08
N SER A 235 -27.01 9.79 -14.34
CA SER A 235 -25.86 10.05 -15.22
C SER A 235 -25.05 11.26 -14.73
N LEU A 236 -25.72 12.37 -14.36
CA LEU A 236 -25.04 13.58 -13.91
C LEU A 236 -24.47 13.41 -12.49
N GLN A 237 -25.21 12.78 -11.58
CA GLN A 237 -24.71 12.43 -10.24
C GLN A 237 -23.58 11.40 -10.33
N GLY A 238 -23.73 10.37 -11.17
CA GLY A 238 -22.71 9.35 -11.43
C GLY A 238 -21.44 9.92 -12.02
N GLN A 239 -21.53 10.87 -12.95
CA GLN A 239 -20.36 11.58 -13.49
C GLN A 239 -19.64 12.40 -12.41
N VAL A 240 -20.37 13.14 -11.57
CA VAL A 240 -19.76 13.91 -10.47
C VAL A 240 -19.08 12.97 -9.45
N VAL A 241 -19.70 11.85 -9.12
CA VAL A 241 -19.14 10.84 -8.21
C VAL A 241 -17.91 10.19 -8.84
N TYR A 242 -17.93 9.89 -10.14
CA TYR A 242 -16.80 9.37 -10.90
C TYR A 242 -15.61 10.34 -10.88
N GLU A 243 -15.83 11.62 -11.18
CA GLU A 243 -14.77 12.64 -11.16
C GLU A 243 -14.17 12.80 -9.75
N GLN A 244 -15.01 12.72 -8.69
CA GLN A 244 -14.52 12.71 -7.31
C GLN A 244 -13.74 11.44 -6.98
N LEU A 245 -14.14 10.28 -7.51
CA LEU A 245 -13.45 9.01 -7.33
C LEU A 245 -12.07 9.05 -7.99
N GLU A 246 -11.99 9.58 -9.21
CA GLU A 246 -10.75 9.78 -9.95
C GLU A 246 -9.79 10.70 -9.19
N ALA A 247 -10.30 11.78 -8.59
CA ALA A 247 -9.50 12.67 -7.76
C ALA A 247 -8.96 11.96 -6.49
N VAL A 248 -9.80 11.22 -5.77
CA VAL A 248 -9.38 10.46 -4.59
C VAL A 248 -8.34 9.39 -4.95
N TYR A 249 -8.53 8.70 -6.07
CA TYR A 249 -7.56 7.72 -6.56
C TYR A 249 -6.21 8.36 -6.85
N ALA A 250 -6.19 9.50 -7.56
CA ALA A 250 -4.97 10.23 -7.87
C ALA A 250 -4.26 10.72 -6.60
N ASP A 251 -5.01 11.20 -5.61
CA ASP A 251 -4.46 11.63 -4.33
C ASP A 251 -3.87 10.44 -3.55
N LEU A 252 -4.57 9.30 -3.51
CA LEU A 252 -4.06 8.07 -2.90
C LEU A 252 -2.76 7.60 -3.58
N GLU A 253 -2.71 7.59 -4.91
CA GLU A 253 -1.52 7.23 -5.68
C GLU A 253 -0.35 8.19 -5.42
N ALA A 254 -0.62 9.49 -5.25
CA ALA A 254 0.40 10.49 -4.94
C ALA A 254 1.05 10.27 -3.56
N VAL A 255 0.31 9.70 -2.61
CA VAL A 255 0.76 9.43 -1.23
C VAL A 255 1.49 8.08 -1.12
N MET A 256 1.24 7.14 -2.03
CA MET A 256 1.85 5.80 -2.02
C MET A 256 3.39 5.77 -1.97
N PRO A 257 4.13 6.60 -2.73
CA PRO A 257 5.59 6.61 -2.68
C PRO A 257 6.16 6.88 -1.29
N ASP A 258 5.47 7.71 -0.49
CA ASP A 258 5.91 8.04 0.87
C ASP A 258 5.85 6.82 1.81
N PHE A 259 4.99 5.84 1.51
CA PHE A 259 4.87 4.62 2.31
C PHE A 259 5.91 3.55 1.95
N HIS A 260 6.43 3.55 0.72
CA HIS A 260 7.39 2.54 0.24
C HIS A 260 8.80 2.76 0.82
N GLY A 261 9.07 3.96 1.34
CA GLY A 261 10.34 4.27 2.00
C GLY A 261 10.48 3.70 3.43
N TYR A 262 9.41 3.19 4.03
CA TYR A 262 9.44 2.65 5.38
C TYR A 262 9.86 1.19 5.44
N LEU A 263 10.54 0.83 6.53
CA LEU A 263 11.05 -0.52 6.77
C LEU A 263 10.65 -1.00 8.18
N GLY A 264 10.77 -2.30 8.43
CA GLY A 264 10.81 -2.84 9.80
C GLY A 264 9.47 -2.87 10.52
N GLU A 265 9.38 -2.28 11.71
CA GLU A 265 8.13 -2.28 12.50
C GLU A 265 7.10 -1.35 11.85
N THR A 266 7.55 -0.22 11.29
CA THR A 266 6.71 0.73 10.55
C THR A 266 6.09 0.09 9.30
N GLU A 267 6.89 -0.62 8.50
CA GLU A 267 6.40 -1.36 7.31
C GLU A 267 5.32 -2.39 7.67
N LYS A 268 5.51 -3.16 8.74
CA LYS A 268 4.53 -4.16 9.18
C LYS A 268 3.20 -3.55 9.57
N THR A 269 3.23 -2.40 10.26
CA THR A 269 2.01 -1.68 10.63
C THR A 269 1.32 -1.10 9.40
N LEU A 270 2.08 -0.60 8.44
CA LEU A 270 1.56 -0.05 7.18
C LEU A 270 1.07 -1.13 6.21
N GLY A 271 1.60 -2.34 6.28
CA GLY A 271 1.29 -3.40 5.31
C GLY A 271 -0.20 -3.78 5.25
N LEU A 272 -0.93 -3.70 6.36
CA LEU A 272 -2.39 -3.91 6.35
C LEU A 272 -3.11 -2.77 5.63
N PHE A 273 -2.68 -1.54 5.86
CA PHE A 273 -3.25 -0.34 5.23
C PHE A 273 -2.96 -0.32 3.72
N LEU A 274 -1.73 -0.65 3.32
CA LEU A 274 -1.33 -0.76 1.91
C LEU A 274 -2.14 -1.84 1.17
N LYS A 275 -2.44 -2.97 1.81
CA LYS A 275 -3.33 -3.99 1.25
C LYS A 275 -4.74 -3.46 1.00
N SER A 276 -5.30 -2.72 1.96
CA SER A 276 -6.61 -2.08 1.78
C SER A 276 -6.60 -1.06 0.65
N MET A 277 -5.52 -0.27 0.52
CA MET A 277 -5.36 0.65 -0.61
C MET A 277 -5.31 -0.07 -1.95
N HIS A 278 -4.51 -1.13 -2.08
CA HIS A 278 -4.41 -1.89 -3.33
C HIS A 278 -5.73 -2.58 -3.71
N SER A 279 -6.46 -3.13 -2.73
CA SER A 279 -7.80 -3.69 -2.96
C SER A 279 -8.73 -2.64 -3.53
N LEU A 280 -8.76 -1.44 -2.91
CA LEU A 280 -9.60 -0.34 -3.38
C LEU A 280 -9.19 0.14 -4.78
N GLN A 281 -7.90 0.22 -5.08
CA GLN A 281 -7.39 0.58 -6.41
C GLN A 281 -7.89 -0.40 -7.48
N SER A 282 -7.79 -1.70 -7.23
CA SER A 282 -8.28 -2.74 -8.15
C SER A 282 -9.80 -2.67 -8.36
N GLU A 283 -10.56 -2.40 -7.29
CA GLU A 283 -12.01 -2.20 -7.37
C GLU A 283 -12.36 -0.95 -8.19
N TYR A 284 -11.59 0.14 -8.06
CA TYR A 284 -11.80 1.35 -8.84
C TYR A 284 -11.52 1.15 -10.32
N GLU A 285 -10.47 0.41 -10.67
CA GLU A 285 -10.18 0.07 -12.07
C GLU A 285 -11.34 -0.70 -12.70
N THR A 286 -11.90 -1.67 -11.96
CA THR A 286 -13.08 -2.44 -12.40
C THR A 286 -14.29 -1.52 -12.62
N ILE A 287 -14.55 -0.61 -11.69
CA ILE A 287 -15.63 0.38 -11.79
C ILE A 287 -15.43 1.31 -13.00
N PHE A 288 -14.20 1.78 -13.22
CA PHE A 288 -13.86 2.69 -14.32
C PHE A 288 -14.00 2.04 -15.70
N ASP A 289 -13.73 0.74 -15.81
CA ASP A 289 -13.94 -0.02 -17.03
C ASP A 289 -15.43 -0.28 -17.30
N ALA A 290 -16.24 -0.50 -16.26
CA ALA A 290 -17.69 -0.77 -16.38
C ALA A 290 -18.56 0.49 -16.61
N PHE A 291 -18.09 1.68 -16.19
CA PHE A 291 -18.88 2.91 -16.13
C PHE A 291 -19.60 3.28 -17.45
N ASP A 292 -18.90 3.23 -18.58
CA ASP A 292 -19.46 3.58 -19.89
C ASP A 292 -20.56 2.60 -20.36
N ALA A 293 -20.45 1.33 -19.97
CA ALA A 293 -21.44 0.30 -20.27
C ALA A 293 -22.71 0.51 -19.43
N GLU A 294 -22.54 0.84 -18.15
CA GLU A 294 -23.65 1.07 -17.22
C GLU A 294 -24.43 2.36 -17.53
N ILE A 295 -23.74 3.42 -17.99
CA ILE A 295 -24.41 4.62 -18.53
C ILE A 295 -25.34 4.27 -19.71
N LYS A 296 -24.89 3.37 -20.60
CA LYS A 296 -25.72 2.92 -21.72
C LYS A 296 -26.89 2.05 -21.25
N ALA A 297 -26.66 1.20 -20.24
CA ALA A 297 -27.67 0.33 -19.63
C ALA A 297 -28.81 1.11 -18.93
N LEU A 298 -28.55 2.30 -18.40
CA LEU A 298 -29.61 3.19 -17.85
C LEU A 298 -30.74 3.48 -18.86
N GLY A 299 -30.40 3.59 -20.15
CA GLY A 299 -31.35 3.79 -21.25
C GLY A 299 -32.04 2.50 -21.74
N GLY A 300 -31.61 1.34 -21.25
CA GLY A 300 -32.01 0.00 -21.68
C GLY A 300 -33.31 -0.52 -21.08
N GLN A 301 -33.45 -1.85 -21.02
CA GLN A 301 -34.63 -2.51 -20.48
C GLN A 301 -34.74 -2.30 -18.97
N ARG A 302 -35.88 -2.68 -18.39
CA ARG A 302 -36.14 -2.43 -16.96
C ARG A 302 -35.09 -3.09 -16.05
N ASP A 303 -34.73 -4.33 -16.36
CA ASP A 303 -33.80 -5.11 -15.53
C ASP A 303 -32.38 -4.54 -15.64
N ASP A 304 -31.94 -4.18 -16.86
CA ASP A 304 -30.66 -3.48 -17.10
C ASP A 304 -30.58 -2.14 -16.35
N ARG A 305 -31.71 -1.42 -16.28
CA ARG A 305 -31.77 -0.14 -15.56
C ARG A 305 -31.68 -0.31 -14.05
N GLU A 306 -32.32 -1.33 -13.49
CA GLU A 306 -32.24 -1.61 -12.05
C GLU A 306 -30.79 -2.00 -11.67
N ALA A 307 -30.11 -2.83 -12.49
CA ALA A 307 -28.69 -3.15 -12.31
C ALA A 307 -27.78 -1.92 -12.39
N ALA A 308 -27.99 -1.05 -13.39
CA ALA A 308 -27.21 0.19 -13.53
C ALA A 308 -27.40 1.14 -12.33
N ILE A 309 -28.62 1.24 -11.78
CA ILE A 309 -28.86 2.04 -10.56
C ILE A 309 -28.09 1.48 -9.37
N ASP A 310 -28.03 0.16 -9.21
CA ASP A 310 -27.27 -0.46 -8.13
C ASP A 310 -25.76 -0.24 -8.30
N PHE A 311 -25.25 -0.27 -9.54
CA PHE A 311 -23.87 0.14 -9.84
C PHE A 311 -23.58 1.59 -9.40
N PHE A 312 -24.45 2.57 -9.68
CA PHE A 312 -24.22 3.95 -9.23
C PHE A 312 -24.28 4.11 -7.71
N ARG A 313 -25.04 3.27 -7.01
CA ARG A 313 -25.02 3.23 -5.53
C ARG A 313 -23.71 2.64 -5.00
N GLU A 314 -23.22 1.60 -5.65
CA GLU A 314 -21.92 1.01 -5.33
C GLU A 314 -20.78 2.02 -5.57
N LEU A 315 -20.83 2.77 -6.68
CA LEU A 315 -19.91 3.86 -6.98
C LEU A 315 -19.85 4.90 -5.84
N GLU A 316 -21.02 5.31 -5.32
CA GLU A 316 -21.10 6.25 -4.18
C GLU A 316 -20.52 5.66 -2.89
N LEU A 317 -20.79 4.38 -2.60
CA LEU A 317 -20.23 3.68 -1.44
C LEU A 317 -18.71 3.62 -1.54
N LYS A 318 -18.19 3.27 -2.71
CA LYS A 318 -16.75 3.14 -2.99
C LYS A 318 -16.04 4.48 -2.94
N LEU A 319 -16.71 5.57 -3.33
CA LEU A 319 -16.20 6.93 -3.14
C LEU A 319 -16.04 7.27 -1.65
N GLU A 320 -17.02 6.94 -0.82
CA GLU A 320 -16.97 7.19 0.61
C GLU A 320 -15.87 6.35 1.28
N GLU A 321 -15.75 5.07 0.92
CA GLU A 321 -14.64 4.21 1.37
C GLU A 321 -13.27 4.79 0.98
N GLY A 322 -13.13 5.32 -0.23
CA GLY A 322 -11.92 6.01 -0.69
C GLY A 322 -11.58 7.25 0.12
N LYS A 323 -12.56 8.12 0.35
CA LYS A 323 -12.38 9.33 1.17
C LYS A 323 -11.92 8.98 2.58
N GLN A 324 -12.51 7.95 3.17
CA GLN A 324 -12.13 7.47 4.50
C GLN A 324 -10.70 6.89 4.51
N LEU A 325 -10.35 6.06 3.53
CA LEU A 325 -9.00 5.51 3.42
C LEU A 325 -7.95 6.60 3.18
N HIS A 326 -8.27 7.61 2.37
CA HIS A 326 -7.43 8.77 2.14
C HIS A 326 -7.21 9.59 3.42
N GLU A 327 -8.28 9.92 4.16
CA GLU A 327 -8.15 10.61 5.45
C GLU A 327 -7.32 9.80 6.45
N GLN A 328 -7.52 8.47 6.50
CA GLN A 328 -6.69 7.57 7.30
C GLN A 328 -5.22 7.62 6.86
N ALA A 329 -4.92 7.64 5.56
CA ALA A 329 -3.55 7.77 5.03
C ALA A 329 -2.87 9.04 5.55
N PHE A 330 -3.56 10.17 5.44
CA PHE A 330 -3.07 11.47 5.93
C PHE A 330 -2.83 11.46 7.44
N GLN A 331 -3.76 10.87 8.20
CA GLN A 331 -3.60 10.77 9.64
C GLN A 331 -2.42 9.87 10.02
N VAL A 332 -2.21 8.75 9.32
CA VAL A 332 -1.05 7.87 9.52
C VAL A 332 0.24 8.61 9.21
N LEU A 333 0.34 9.30 8.07
CA LEU A 333 1.55 10.07 7.72
C LEU A 333 1.84 11.19 8.72
N LYS A 334 0.80 11.90 9.16
CA LYS A 334 0.91 12.91 10.21
C LYS A 334 1.44 12.30 11.51
N ASN A 335 0.86 11.18 11.95
CA ASN A 335 1.30 10.47 13.15
C ASN A 335 2.76 10.01 13.02
N LEU A 336 3.17 9.48 11.87
CA LEU A 336 4.56 9.08 11.62
C LEU A 336 5.52 10.27 11.67
N LYS A 337 5.12 11.42 11.10
CA LYS A 337 5.88 12.67 11.19
C LYS A 337 6.01 13.16 12.63
N ASP A 338 4.92 13.11 13.40
CA ASP A 338 4.91 13.49 14.81
C ASP A 338 5.81 12.57 15.65
N VAL A 339 5.78 11.25 15.39
CA VAL A 339 6.68 10.28 16.02
C VAL A 339 8.14 10.57 15.65
N ARG A 340 8.46 10.85 14.38
CA ARG A 340 9.82 11.23 13.97
C ARG A 340 10.32 12.45 14.73
N GLN A 341 9.50 13.49 14.82
CA GLN A 341 9.83 14.73 15.54
C GLN A 341 10.03 14.46 17.04
N SER A 342 9.13 13.68 17.65
CA SER A 342 9.25 13.24 19.05
C SER A 342 10.57 12.50 19.28
N ASN A 343 10.89 11.51 18.43
CA ASN A 343 12.16 10.78 18.49
C ASN A 343 13.37 11.73 18.36
N GLN A 344 13.29 12.74 17.50
CA GLN A 344 14.35 13.74 17.32
C GLN A 344 14.58 14.59 18.57
N GLN A 345 13.52 14.98 19.26
CA GLN A 345 13.62 15.62 20.57
C GLN A 345 14.26 14.68 21.60
N LEU A 346 13.91 13.39 21.58
CA LEU A 346 14.50 12.39 22.47
C LEU A 346 15.99 12.16 22.20
N PHE A 347 16.45 12.23 20.94
CA PHE A 347 17.88 12.20 20.61
C PHE A 347 18.61 13.39 21.22
N ALA A 348 18.07 14.61 21.08
CA ALA A 348 18.67 15.81 21.67
C ALA A 348 18.78 15.73 23.21
N VAL A 349 17.73 15.25 23.89
CA VAL A 349 17.75 15.02 25.34
C VAL A 349 18.77 13.94 25.72
N SER A 350 18.86 12.88 24.93
CA SER A 350 19.84 11.79 25.16
C SER A 350 21.27 12.29 25.00
N ASP A 351 21.51 13.23 24.08
CA ASP A 351 22.81 13.86 23.87
C ASP A 351 23.23 14.77 25.03
N GLN A 352 22.28 15.48 25.65
CA GLN A 352 22.54 16.25 26.87
C GLN A 352 22.87 15.33 28.06
N LYS A 353 22.07 14.28 28.27
CA LYS A 353 22.36 13.25 29.29
C LYS A 353 23.73 12.62 29.06
N ARG A 354 24.11 12.47 27.78
CA ARG A 354 25.42 11.93 27.45
C ARG A 354 26.56 12.79 27.98
N GLN A 355 26.49 14.10 27.73
CA GLN A 355 27.50 15.03 28.20
C GLN A 355 27.57 15.04 29.74
N ALA A 356 26.42 15.04 30.40
CA ALA A 356 26.35 14.98 31.86
C ALA A 356 26.99 13.71 32.43
N PHE A 357 26.68 12.54 31.88
CA PHE A 357 27.26 11.27 32.35
C PHE A 357 28.78 11.19 32.10
N SER A 358 29.26 11.71 30.96
CA SER A 358 30.70 11.77 30.69
C SER A 358 31.43 12.68 31.70
N GLN A 359 30.81 13.79 32.10
CA GLN A 359 31.35 14.66 33.14
C GLN A 359 31.37 13.94 34.48
N GLU A 360 30.28 13.26 34.84
CA GLU A 360 30.15 12.48 36.08
C GLU A 360 31.24 11.39 36.17
N LEU A 361 31.48 10.65 35.09
CA LEU A 361 32.59 9.67 35.02
C LEU A 361 33.96 10.32 35.22
N SER A 362 34.16 11.52 34.69
CA SER A 362 35.43 12.25 34.85
C SER A 362 35.63 12.71 36.30
N GLU A 363 34.57 13.15 36.97
CA GLU A 363 34.59 13.55 38.37
C GLU A 363 34.81 12.36 39.30
N MET A 364 34.16 11.22 39.03
CA MET A 364 34.40 9.98 39.78
C MET A 364 35.86 9.53 39.71
N ARG A 365 36.51 9.65 38.55
CA ARG A 365 37.95 9.35 38.41
C ARG A 365 38.84 10.33 39.18
N LYS A 366 38.45 11.61 39.24
CA LYS A 366 39.18 12.61 40.04
C LYS A 366 39.09 12.30 41.54
N LEU A 367 37.89 11.95 42.01
CA LEU A 367 37.66 11.61 43.42
C LEU A 367 38.30 10.27 43.81
N ASN A 368 38.31 9.31 42.89
CA ASN A 368 38.85 7.97 43.13
C ASN A 368 39.79 7.55 41.97
N PRO A 369 41.07 7.97 41.97
CA PRO A 369 42.01 7.69 40.87
C PRO A 369 42.25 6.21 40.57
N LEU A 370 41.96 5.33 41.53
CA LEU A 370 42.08 3.87 41.37
C LEU A 370 40.93 3.27 40.54
N LEU A 371 39.79 3.96 40.41
CA LEU A 371 38.68 3.55 39.55
C LEU A 371 39.00 3.92 38.11
N LYS A 372 39.44 2.93 37.32
CA LYS A 372 39.76 3.10 35.89
C LYS A 372 38.49 3.20 35.04
N LEU A 373 37.42 2.49 35.43
CA LEU A 373 36.10 2.50 34.77
C LEU A 373 36.16 2.19 33.26
N LYS A 374 37.14 1.39 32.82
CA LYS A 374 37.36 1.09 31.40
C LYS A 374 36.18 0.35 30.77
N ARG A 375 35.58 -0.60 31.51
CA ARG A 375 34.49 -1.43 30.99
C ARG A 375 33.21 -0.63 30.83
N ILE A 376 32.83 0.16 31.83
CA ILE A 376 31.66 1.08 31.73
C ILE A 376 31.85 2.07 30.60
N GLN A 377 33.04 2.68 30.46
CA GLN A 377 33.30 3.60 29.36
C GLN A 377 33.13 2.93 27.99
N LEU A 378 33.60 1.68 27.84
CA LEU A 378 33.43 0.92 26.59
C LEU A 378 31.96 0.62 26.31
N VAL A 379 31.22 0.07 27.29
CA VAL A 379 29.79 -0.23 27.13
C VAL A 379 29.02 1.04 26.78
N TYR A 380 29.34 2.14 27.43
CA TYR A 380 28.76 3.43 27.16
C TYR A 380 29.03 3.92 25.73
N GLN A 381 30.28 3.83 25.25
CA GLN A 381 30.63 4.17 23.87
C GLN A 381 29.87 3.32 22.84
N GLN A 382 29.69 2.02 23.12
CA GLN A 382 28.89 1.14 22.25
C GLN A 382 27.43 1.59 22.19
N ARG A 383 26.84 1.96 23.34
CA ARG A 383 25.47 2.51 23.40
C ARG A 383 25.32 3.82 22.65
N LEU A 384 26.37 4.64 22.57
CA LEU A 384 26.35 5.86 21.76
C LEU A 384 26.35 5.58 20.27
N GLN A 385 27.14 4.61 19.82
CA GLN A 385 27.12 4.18 18.41
C GLN A 385 25.76 3.61 18.02
N GLU A 386 25.11 2.88 18.93
CA GLU A 386 23.74 2.40 18.76
C GLU A 386 22.75 3.56 18.62
N LEU A 387 22.83 4.58 19.48
CA LEU A 387 21.98 5.77 19.40
C LEU A 387 22.11 6.50 18.04
N GLN A 388 23.34 6.67 17.54
CA GLN A 388 23.59 7.28 16.22
C GLN A 388 23.05 6.44 15.06
N ARG A 389 23.04 5.11 15.19
CA ARG A 389 22.41 4.22 14.20
C ARG A 389 20.90 4.37 14.22
N LEU A 390 20.29 4.43 15.41
CA LEU A 390 18.86 4.66 15.58
C LEU A 390 18.43 6.02 15.03
N GLU A 391 19.24 7.06 15.20
CA GLU A 391 18.97 8.39 14.64
C GLU A 391 18.88 8.34 13.11
N LYS A 392 19.81 7.66 12.44
CA LYS A 392 19.78 7.46 10.99
C LYS A 392 18.60 6.59 10.53
N GLN A 393 18.16 5.66 11.37
CA GLN A 393 17.02 4.78 11.08
C GLN A 393 15.67 5.48 11.28
N ASN A 394 15.61 6.57 12.05
CA ASN A 394 14.36 7.25 12.39
C ASN A 394 13.56 7.72 11.17
N GLU A 395 14.24 8.03 10.05
CA GLU A 395 13.57 8.40 8.81
C GLU A 395 12.85 7.23 8.14
N ARG A 396 13.35 6.00 8.33
CA ARG A 396 12.87 4.78 7.66
C ARG A 396 12.00 3.91 8.55
N ASP A 397 12.25 3.90 9.86
CA ASP A 397 11.47 3.11 10.83
C ASP A 397 11.24 3.88 12.14
N PRO A 398 10.43 4.95 12.12
CA PRO A 398 10.16 5.76 13.30
C PRO A 398 9.54 4.97 14.47
N LEU A 399 8.65 4.01 14.18
CA LEU A 399 8.00 3.21 15.22
C LEU A 399 8.98 2.23 15.89
N GLY A 400 9.80 1.53 15.09
CA GLY A 400 10.86 0.67 15.61
C GLY A 400 11.89 1.44 16.44
N VAL A 401 12.24 2.65 15.99
CA VAL A 401 13.17 3.55 16.71
C VAL A 401 12.57 4.02 18.04
N GLU A 402 11.28 4.36 18.11
CA GLU A 402 10.64 4.78 19.36
C GLU A 402 10.76 3.69 20.45
N LYS A 403 10.52 2.44 20.06
CA LYS A 403 10.65 1.27 20.94
C LYS A 403 12.10 1.03 21.36
N ALA A 404 13.02 1.06 20.40
CA ALA A 404 14.45 0.91 20.67
C ALA A 404 14.97 2.02 21.60
N LEU A 405 14.52 3.26 21.43
CA LEU A 405 14.85 4.39 22.30
C LEU A 405 14.37 4.18 23.75
N LYS A 406 13.17 3.63 23.95
CA LYS A 406 12.65 3.30 25.28
C LYS A 406 13.55 2.28 25.98
N ASP A 407 13.96 1.23 25.28
CA ASP A 407 14.82 0.20 25.87
C ASP A 407 16.26 0.68 26.07
N TRP A 408 16.78 1.46 25.13
CA TRP A 408 18.07 2.13 25.27
C TRP A 408 18.10 3.02 26.51
N ARG A 409 17.05 3.82 26.76
CA ARG A 409 16.93 4.66 27.96
C ARG A 409 16.93 3.84 29.26
N LYS A 410 16.21 2.71 29.29
CA LYS A 410 16.21 1.80 30.45
C LYS A 410 17.61 1.26 30.72
N GLN A 411 18.32 0.84 29.68
CA GLN A 411 19.68 0.31 29.79
C GLN A 411 20.67 1.38 30.24
N LEU A 412 20.57 2.60 29.71
CA LEU A 412 21.40 3.73 30.14
C LEU A 412 21.15 4.06 31.62
N SER A 413 19.89 4.15 32.05
CA SER A 413 19.55 4.43 33.45
C SER A 413 20.10 3.37 34.40
N ARG A 414 20.08 2.09 34.00
CA ARG A 414 20.71 1.00 34.78
C ARG A 414 22.22 1.18 34.87
N LEU A 415 22.88 1.46 33.73
CA LEU A 415 24.31 1.71 33.69
C LEU A 415 24.70 2.91 34.59
N GLU A 416 23.94 4.01 34.53
CA GLU A 416 24.14 5.19 35.37
C GLU A 416 24.02 4.86 36.86
N GLN A 417 22.97 4.13 37.25
CA GLN A 417 22.76 3.70 38.63
C GLN A 417 23.89 2.78 39.13
N GLU A 418 24.27 1.79 38.32
CA GLU A 418 25.37 0.88 38.64
C GLU A 418 26.69 1.64 38.80
N THR A 419 26.99 2.57 37.90
CA THR A 419 28.20 3.41 37.94
C THR A 419 28.24 4.26 39.22
N ARG A 420 27.11 4.88 39.59
CA ARG A 420 27.00 5.69 40.82
C ARG A 420 27.22 4.91 42.11
N SER A 421 26.98 3.60 42.09
CA SER A 421 27.23 2.73 43.24
C SER A 421 28.70 2.34 43.42
N LEU A 422 29.52 2.44 42.35
CA LEU A 422 30.91 1.96 42.37
C LEU A 422 31.80 2.61 43.42
N PRO A 423 31.74 3.94 43.68
CA PRO A 423 32.56 4.56 44.73
C PRO A 423 32.27 3.96 46.11
N HIS A 424 30.99 3.72 46.42
CA HIS A 424 30.60 3.09 47.69
C HIS A 424 31.07 1.63 47.76
N LEU A 425 30.84 0.85 46.69
CA LEU A 425 31.31 -0.54 46.62
C LEU A 425 32.83 -0.63 46.76
N TRP A 426 33.56 0.29 46.14
CA TRP A 426 35.01 0.40 46.27
C TRP A 426 35.42 0.65 47.71
N GLN A 427 34.78 1.59 48.39
CA GLN A 427 35.05 1.88 49.79
C GLN A 427 34.78 0.65 50.68
N GLN A 428 33.62 0.02 50.52
CA GLN A 428 33.22 -1.18 51.27
C GLN A 428 34.19 -2.36 51.04
N PHE A 429 34.58 -2.61 49.79
CA PHE A 429 35.51 -3.71 49.47
C PHE A 429 36.93 -3.40 49.93
N ASN A 430 37.42 -2.18 49.76
CA ASN A 430 38.82 -1.83 50.01
C ASN A 430 39.11 -1.52 51.48
N GLN A 431 38.11 -1.06 52.25
CA GLN A 431 38.25 -0.76 53.68
C GLN A 431 37.67 -1.89 54.52
N ASP A 432 36.35 -1.97 54.62
CA ASP A 432 35.65 -2.84 55.59
C ASP A 432 35.97 -4.31 55.37
N LEU A 433 35.81 -4.80 54.13
CA LEU A 433 36.05 -6.21 53.82
C LEU A 433 37.53 -6.57 53.88
N LYS A 434 38.42 -5.65 53.51
CA LYS A 434 39.85 -5.84 53.66
C LYS A 434 40.23 -6.00 55.14
N GLN A 435 39.68 -5.17 56.02
CA GLN A 435 39.91 -5.26 57.46
C GLN A 435 39.37 -6.58 58.02
N ARG A 436 38.15 -6.96 57.64
CA ARG A 436 37.51 -8.22 58.06
C ARG A 436 38.32 -9.45 57.66
N ILE A 437 38.84 -9.49 56.42
CA ILE A 437 39.73 -10.56 55.94
C ILE A 437 41.05 -10.58 56.72
N GLN A 438 41.64 -9.41 57.01
CA GLN A 438 42.87 -9.33 57.82
C GLN A 438 42.67 -9.85 59.24
N ASP A 439 41.53 -9.58 59.86
CA ASP A 439 41.22 -10.07 61.19
C ASP A 439 40.95 -11.58 61.20
N LEU A 440 40.26 -12.11 60.17
CA LEU A 440 40.14 -13.56 59.97
C LEU A 440 41.49 -14.23 59.78
N ARG A 441 42.37 -13.64 58.96
CA ARG A 441 43.72 -14.15 58.73
C ARG A 441 44.50 -14.29 60.03
N LYS A 442 44.46 -13.30 60.91
CA LYS A 442 45.12 -13.37 62.23
C LYS A 442 44.59 -14.51 63.11
N ARG A 443 43.30 -14.87 62.99
CA ARG A 443 42.70 -15.99 63.75
C ARG A 443 43.11 -17.34 63.17
N VAL A 444 42.98 -17.48 61.85
CA VAL A 444 43.34 -18.71 61.12
C VAL A 444 44.83 -19.02 61.19
N GLU A 445 45.72 -18.01 61.16
CA GLU A 445 47.17 -18.23 61.30
C GLU A 445 47.55 -18.75 62.70
N LYS A 446 46.83 -18.34 63.75
CA LYS A 446 47.10 -18.77 65.13
C LYS A 446 46.62 -20.18 65.43
N GLN A 447 45.44 -20.57 64.95
CA GLN A 447 44.76 -21.80 65.40
C GLN A 447 44.09 -22.60 64.28
N GLY A 448 44.17 -22.16 63.02
CA GLY A 448 43.39 -22.73 61.93
C GLY A 448 43.97 -24.00 61.33
N SER A 449 43.08 -24.89 60.89
CA SER A 449 43.39 -26.13 60.18
C SER A 449 43.94 -25.85 58.76
N PRO A 450 44.62 -26.81 58.11
CA PRO A 450 45.07 -26.65 56.72
C PRO A 450 43.94 -26.31 55.74
N ALA A 451 42.75 -26.89 55.93
CA ALA A 451 41.58 -26.61 55.12
C ALA A 451 41.09 -25.16 55.27
N GLN A 452 41.08 -24.64 56.51
CA GLN A 452 40.71 -23.24 56.79
C GLN A 452 41.70 -22.25 56.18
N ARG A 453 43.00 -22.58 56.18
CA ARG A 453 44.04 -21.78 55.51
C ARG A 453 43.81 -21.73 53.99
N GLN A 454 43.47 -22.87 53.38
CA GLN A 454 43.18 -22.93 51.94
C GLN A 454 41.91 -22.15 51.59
N ALA A 455 40.85 -22.26 52.39
CA ALA A 455 39.63 -21.47 52.21
C ALA A 455 39.89 -19.95 52.31
N LEU A 456 40.75 -19.53 53.25
CA LEU A 456 41.17 -18.14 53.38
C LEU A 456 41.91 -17.63 52.13
N GLU A 457 42.84 -18.42 51.58
CA GLU A 457 43.55 -18.06 50.34
C GLU A 457 42.58 -17.87 49.15
N GLU A 458 41.56 -18.72 49.04
CA GLU A 458 40.52 -18.59 48.03
C GLU A 458 39.69 -17.31 48.23
N ILE A 459 39.34 -16.97 49.47
CA ILE A 459 38.62 -15.74 49.82
C ILE A 459 39.47 -14.51 49.48
N GLU A 460 40.77 -14.51 49.80
CA GLU A 460 41.69 -13.43 49.42
C GLU A 460 41.78 -13.27 47.90
N LYS A 461 41.81 -14.38 47.15
CA LYS A 461 41.81 -14.35 45.68
C LYS A 461 40.51 -13.78 45.11
N LEU A 462 39.36 -14.18 45.67
CA LEU A 462 38.05 -13.65 45.29
C LEU A 462 37.92 -12.16 45.64
N HIS A 463 38.42 -11.72 46.78
CA HIS A 463 38.47 -10.31 47.18
C HIS A 463 39.29 -9.46 46.20
N ARG A 464 40.48 -9.92 45.79
CA ARG A 464 41.27 -9.25 44.75
C ARG A 464 40.52 -9.17 43.42
N THR A 465 39.82 -10.25 43.05
CA THR A 465 38.99 -10.29 41.83
C THR A 465 37.86 -9.26 41.91
N LEU A 466 37.17 -9.16 43.05
CA LEU A 466 36.11 -8.17 43.28
C LEU A 466 36.66 -6.74 43.20
N LEU A 467 37.77 -6.45 43.87
CA LEU A 467 38.43 -5.15 43.79
C LEU A 467 38.81 -4.79 42.35
N GLN A 468 39.39 -5.73 41.60
CA GLN A 468 39.72 -5.51 40.20
C GLN A 468 38.47 -5.23 39.36
N ALA A 469 37.39 -6.01 39.54
CA ALA A 469 36.12 -5.78 38.85
C ALA A 469 35.53 -4.40 39.17
N THR A 470 35.57 -3.95 40.43
CA THR A 470 35.14 -2.61 40.83
C THR A 470 36.02 -1.52 40.18
N GLN A 471 37.35 -1.68 40.18
CA GLN A 471 38.28 -0.74 39.53
C GLN A 471 38.02 -0.61 38.03
N GLU A 472 37.80 -1.73 37.36
CA GLU A 472 37.54 -1.77 35.92
C GLU A 472 36.12 -1.31 35.56
N GLY A 473 35.20 -1.32 36.55
CA GLY A 473 33.78 -1.07 36.35
C GLY A 473 33.06 -2.24 35.70
N ASP A 474 33.52 -3.48 35.91
CA ASP A 474 32.84 -4.68 35.40
C ASP A 474 31.79 -5.18 36.40
N VAL A 475 30.62 -4.55 36.34
CA VAL A 475 29.49 -4.83 37.25
C VAL A 475 28.96 -6.26 37.09
N SER A 476 29.03 -6.82 35.88
CA SER A 476 28.62 -8.21 35.62
C SER A 476 29.53 -9.21 36.33
N GLN A 477 30.85 -9.02 36.25
CA GLN A 477 31.79 -9.83 37.04
C GLN A 477 31.62 -9.61 38.54
N LEU A 478 31.42 -8.36 38.96
CA LEU A 478 31.21 -8.02 40.36
C LEU A 478 30.02 -8.78 40.94
N ASN A 479 28.86 -8.74 40.29
CA ASN A 479 27.67 -9.46 40.74
C ASN A 479 27.89 -10.98 40.77
N ARG A 480 28.53 -11.54 39.74
CA ARG A 480 28.81 -12.98 39.65
C ARG A 480 29.72 -13.47 40.77
N TRP A 481 30.76 -12.71 41.11
CA TRP A 481 31.74 -13.12 42.13
C TRP A 481 31.31 -12.75 43.54
N ASN A 482 30.45 -11.74 43.72
CA ASN A 482 30.03 -11.26 45.04
C ASN A 482 29.25 -12.33 45.81
N GLU A 483 28.35 -13.05 45.15
CA GLU A 483 27.59 -14.13 45.78
C GLU A 483 28.51 -15.26 46.27
N ARG A 484 29.40 -15.74 45.39
CA ARG A 484 30.36 -16.80 45.72
C ARG A 484 31.33 -16.37 46.83
N PHE A 485 31.78 -15.12 46.80
CA PHE A 485 32.63 -14.55 47.85
C PHE A 485 31.90 -14.51 49.18
N THR A 486 30.66 -14.02 49.21
CA THR A 486 29.84 -13.91 50.42
C THR A 486 29.59 -15.27 51.05
N GLN A 487 29.22 -16.28 50.25
CA GLN A 487 29.00 -17.65 50.72
C GLN A 487 30.26 -18.25 51.34
N LYS A 488 31.42 -18.11 50.68
CA LYS A 488 32.68 -18.64 51.20
C LYS A 488 33.16 -17.92 52.45
N LEU A 489 33.00 -16.60 52.51
CA LEU A 489 33.35 -15.80 53.67
C LEU A 489 32.52 -16.22 54.89
N GLN A 490 31.20 -16.35 54.73
CA GLN A 490 30.30 -16.78 55.80
C GLN A 490 30.58 -18.21 56.27
N ALA A 491 30.89 -19.13 55.35
CA ALA A 491 31.25 -20.50 55.70
C ALA A 491 32.52 -20.55 56.55
N LEU A 492 33.58 -19.83 56.15
CA LEU A 492 34.82 -19.80 56.93
C LEU A 492 34.62 -19.12 58.30
N GLU A 493 33.81 -18.07 58.36
CA GLU A 493 33.50 -17.39 59.63
C GLU A 493 32.70 -18.25 60.60
N ALA A 494 31.91 -19.20 60.11
CA ALA A 494 31.20 -20.15 60.96
C ALA A 494 32.13 -21.24 61.53
N GLU A 495 33.27 -21.49 60.88
CA GLU A 495 34.24 -22.53 61.25
C GLU A 495 35.38 -22.04 62.14
N VAL A 496 35.63 -20.72 62.20
CA VAL A 496 36.75 -20.06 62.91
C VAL A 496 36.27 -19.31 64.13
#